data_AF-A0A5D3D8J9-F1
#
_entry.id   AF-A0A5D3D8J9-F1
#
_cell.length_a   1.000
_cell.length_b   1.000
_cell.length_c   1.000
_cell.angle_alpha   90.00
_cell.angle_beta   90.00
_cell.angle_gamma   90.00
#
_symmetry.space_group_name_H-M   'P 1'
#
loop_
_entity.id
_entity.type
_entity.pdbx_description
1 polymer ?
#
loop_
_entity_poly.entity_id
_entity_poly.type
_entity_poly.pdbx_seq_one_letter_code
_entity_poly.pdbx_strand_id
1 'polypeptide(L)' 'MASSSRLPKHNWTKEEEAGLVEYLMEFVNAGGWRFDNGTFRLGNLNQLARMMALRIPGSSIHASTIDS' A
#
# COMPACT_ATOMS: atom_id res chain seq x y z
N MET A 1 -3.35 -31.20 -7.10
CA MET A 1 -3.51 -29.90 -7.75
C MET A 1 -3.58 -28.85 -6.65
N ALA A 2 -2.56 -28.03 -6.48
CA ALA A 2 -2.61 -26.92 -5.53
C ALA A 2 -3.25 -25.73 -6.23
N SER A 3 -4.51 -25.45 -5.93
CA SER A 3 -5.16 -24.23 -6.38
C SER A 3 -4.45 -23.05 -5.73
N SER A 4 -3.65 -22.32 -6.52
CA SER A 4 -3.05 -21.06 -6.11
C SER A 4 -4.20 -20.06 -5.90
N SER A 5 -4.61 -19.87 -4.65
CA SER A 5 -5.62 -18.88 -4.25
C SER A 5 -5.02 -17.49 -4.30
N ARG A 6 -4.66 -17.02 -5.50
CA ARG A 6 -4.30 -15.62 -5.69
C ARG A 6 -5.57 -14.80 -5.49
N LEU A 7 -5.59 -13.98 -4.44
CA LEU A 7 -6.63 -12.98 -4.21
C LEU A 7 -6.87 -12.22 -5.52
N PRO A 8 -8.13 -11.93 -5.88
CA PRO A 8 -8.43 -11.08 -7.02
C PRO A 8 -7.62 -9.79 -6.89
N LYS A 9 -6.89 -9.42 -7.95
CA LYS A 9 -6.18 -8.14 -7.96
C LYS A 9 -7.21 -7.04 -7.81
N HIS A 10 -6.98 -6.17 -6.84
CA HIS A 10 -7.82 -4.99 -6.63
C HIS A 10 -7.80 -4.12 -7.90
N ASN A 11 -8.99 -3.78 -8.40
CA ASN A 11 -9.12 -2.82 -9.51
C ASN A 11 -9.19 -1.42 -8.89
N TRP A 12 -8.12 -0.66 -9.06
CA TRP A 12 -8.01 0.69 -8.55
C TRP A 12 -9.03 1.61 -9.24
N THR A 13 -9.82 2.34 -8.46
CA THR A 13 -10.58 3.48 -8.97
C THR A 13 -9.68 4.73 -9.05
N LYS A 14 -10.12 5.75 -9.79
CA LYS A 14 -9.36 7.00 -9.93
C LYS A 14 -9.22 7.73 -8.60
N GLU A 15 -10.22 7.63 -7.73
CA GLU A 15 -10.23 8.20 -6.39
C GLU A 15 -9.22 7.47 -5.49
N GLU A 16 -9.13 6.14 -5.64
CA GLU A 16 -8.13 5.34 -4.92
C GLU A 16 -6.71 5.61 -5.36
N GLU A 17 -6.50 5.75 -6.66
CA GLU A 17 -5.21 6.12 -7.22
C GLU A 17 -4.78 7.53 -6.76
N ALA A 18 -5.69 8.52 -6.82
CA ALA A 18 -5.39 9.88 -6.36
C ALA A 18 -5.05 9.92 -4.87
N GLY A 19 -5.84 9.23 -4.04
CA GLY A 19 -5.59 9.14 -2.59
C GLY A 19 -4.27 8.44 -2.26
N LEU A 20 -3.90 7.41 -3.02
CA LEU A 20 -2.63 6.71 -2.88
C LEU A 20 -1.45 7.63 -3.24
N VAL A 21 -1.53 8.33 -4.38
CA VAL A 21 -0.46 9.23 -4.86
C VAL A 21 -0.24 10.38 -3.89
N GLU A 22 -1.31 11.01 -3.41
CA GLU A 22 -1.24 12.11 -2.45
C GLU A 22 -0.61 11.65 -1.13
N TYR A 23 -1.00 10.47 -0.64
CA TYR A 23 -0.39 9.89 0.55
C TYR A 23 1.10 9.58 0.34
N LEU A 24 1.46 8.92 -0.76
CA LEU A 24 2.86 8.62 -1.06
C LEU A 24 3.70 9.90 -1.13
N MET A 25 3.13 10.98 -1.67
CA MET A 25 3.80 12.28 -1.70
C MET A 25 4.05 12.83 -0.29
N GLU A 26 3.02 12.86 0.57
CA GLU A 26 3.16 13.27 1.98
C GLU A 26 4.17 12.39 2.72
N PHE A 27 4.13 11.09 2.50
CA PHE A 27 4.98 10.11 3.12
C PHE A 27 6.46 10.26 2.70
N VAL A 28 6.69 10.55 1.42
CA VAL A 28 8.05 10.83 0.93
C VAL A 28 8.58 12.13 1.51
N ASN A 29 7.73 13.16 1.59
CA ASN A 29 8.09 14.47 2.14
C ASN A 29 8.36 14.44 3.65
N ALA A 30 7.67 13.58 4.41
CA ALA A 30 7.90 13.42 5.85
C ALA A 30 9.26 12.79 6.19
N GLY A 31 9.92 12.13 5.23
CA GLY A 31 11.22 11.46 5.44
C GLY A 31 11.11 10.15 6.23
N GLY A 32 12.24 9.45 6.42
CA GLY A 32 12.31 8.21 7.22
C GLY A 32 11.63 6.97 6.63
N TRP A 33 11.05 7.08 5.43
CA TRP A 33 10.31 6.00 4.78
C TRP A 33 11.19 4.93 4.11
N ARG A 34 12.41 5.32 3.69
CA ARG A 34 13.39 4.43 3.03
C ARG A 34 14.15 3.59 4.06
N PHE A 35 14.37 2.34 3.71
CA PHE A 35 15.42 1.50 4.24
C PHE A 35 16.72 1.76 3.43
N ASP A 36 17.87 1.37 3.96
CA ASP A 36 19.17 1.68 3.32
C ASP A 36 19.33 1.04 1.93
N ASN A 37 18.55 0.00 1.63
CA ASN A 37 18.47 -0.65 0.33
C ASN A 37 17.52 0.06 -0.68
N GLY A 38 16.96 1.22 -0.31
CA GLY A 38 16.02 1.98 -1.13
C GLY A 38 14.56 1.51 -1.08
N THR A 39 14.22 0.44 -0.35
CA THR A 39 12.85 -0.06 -0.22
C THR A 39 12.09 0.54 0.97
N PHE A 40 10.76 0.39 0.98
CA PHE A 40 9.95 0.76 2.14
C PHE A 40 10.27 -0.13 3.34
N ARG A 41 10.29 0.46 4.55
CA ARG A 41 10.37 -0.33 5.79
C ARG A 41 9.08 -1.12 5.99
N LEU A 42 9.14 -2.32 6.55
CA LEU A 42 7.96 -3.17 6.76
C LEU A 42 6.88 -2.48 7.61
N GLY A 43 7.27 -1.69 8.62
CA GLY A 43 6.35 -0.89 9.43
C GLY A 43 5.59 0.18 8.63
N ASN A 44 6.21 0.67 7.55
CA ASN A 44 5.63 1.69 6.68
C ASN A 44 4.55 1.13 5.77
N LEU A 45 4.64 -0.14 5.37
CA LEU A 45 3.58 -0.81 4.61
C LEU A 45 2.29 -0.94 5.43
N ASN A 46 2.42 -1.21 6.72
CA ASN A 46 1.28 -1.24 7.65
C ASN A 46 0.69 0.17 7.86
N GLN A 47 1.53 1.22 7.91
CA GLN A 47 1.05 2.60 7.97
C GLN A 47 0.33 3.00 6.68
N LEU A 48 0.87 2.61 5.52
CA LEU A 48 0.26 2.81 4.22
C LEU A 48 -1.12 2.16 4.14
N ALA A 49 -1.24 0.88 4.51
CA ALA A 49 -2.52 0.19 4.52
C ALA A 49 -3.53 0.84 5.47
N ARG A 50 -3.10 1.25 6.67
CA ARG A 50 -3.97 1.97 7.63
C ARG A 50 -4.43 3.32 7.09
N MET A 51 -3.55 4.08 6.45
CA MET A 51 -3.92 5.39 5.95
C MET A 51 -4.82 5.30 4.71
N MET A 52 -4.59 4.31 3.84
CA MET A 52 -5.51 4.01 2.73
C MET A 52 -6.91 3.65 3.25
N ALA A 53 -6.99 2.84 4.31
CA ALA A 53 -8.27 2.51 4.94
C ALA A 53 -8.97 3.72 5.58
N LEU A 54 -8.21 4.70 6.09
CA LEU A 54 -8.75 5.96 6.65
C LEU A 54 -9.23 6.92 5.55
N ARG A 55 -8.45 7.05 4.47
CA ARG A 55 -8.75 7.99 3.38
C ARG A 55 -9.85 7.47 2.47
N ILE A 56 -9.98 6.16 2.37
CA ILE A 56 -10.93 5.47 1.50
C ILE A 56 -11.67 4.42 2.33
N PRO A 57 -12.63 4.85 3.16
CA PRO A 57 -13.41 3.93 3.97
C PRO A 57 -14.19 2.97 3.06
N GLY A 58 -13.99 1.67 3.26
CA GLY A 58 -14.59 0.61 2.44
C GLY A 58 -13.68 0.02 1.36
N SER A 59 -12.50 0.62 1.12
CA SER A 59 -11.48 -0.01 0.28
C SER A 59 -10.86 -1.19 1.03
N SER A 60 -11.01 -2.40 0.48
CA SER A 60 -10.44 -3.63 1.06
C SER A 60 -8.95 -3.79 0.67
N ILE A 61 -8.21 -2.69 0.71
CA ILE A 61 -6.82 -2.63 0.26
C ILE A 61 -5.91 -3.14 1.38
N HIS A 62 -5.20 -4.23 1.10
CA HIS A 62 -4.20 -4.81 1.99
C HIS A 62 -2.80 -4.66 1.38
N ALA A 63 -1.84 -4.22 2.19
CA ALA A 63 -0.44 -4.29 1.81
C ALA A 63 0.04 -5.74 2.02
N SER A 64 0.70 -6.31 1.02
CA SER A 64 1.39 -7.59 1.11
C SER A 64 2.78 -7.44 0.53
N THR A 65 3.78 -8.03 1.18
CA THR A 65 5.11 -8.18 0.57
C THR A 65 5.01 -9.20 -0.56
N ILE A 66 5.66 -8.92 -1.68
CA ILE A 66 5.82 -9.91 -2.75
C ILE A 66 6.82 -10.93 -2.21
N ASP A 67 6.33 -12.09 -1.77
CA ASP A 67 7.16 -13.26 -1.56
C ASP A 67 7.72 -13.65 -2.94
N SER A 68 9.04 -13.57 -3.10
CA SER A 68 9.75 -13.88 -4.37
C SER A 68 10.04 -15.35 -4.49
#